data_AF-A0A849WU43-F1
#
_entry.id   AF-A0A849WU43-F1
#
_cell.length_a   1.000
_cell.length_b   1.000
_cell.length_c   1.000
_cell.angle_alpha   90.00
_cell.angle_beta   90.00
_cell.angle_gamma   90.00
#
_symmetry.space_group_name_H-M   'P 1'
#
loop_
_entity.id
_entity.type
_entity.pdbx_description
1 polymer ?
#
loop_
_entity_poly.entity_id
_entity_poly.type
_entity_poly.pdbx_seq_one_letter_code
_entity_poly.pdbx_strand_id
1 'polypeptide(L)' 'MDENDFEGTLVLEKMLEIDQLDAFYEAIDDDDFARVKALMKRANLDHETIAMVLKKMHRADGKY' A
#
# COMPACT_ATOMS: atom_id res chain seq x y z
N MET A 1 -10.51 -10.24 16.32
CA MET A 1 -9.95 -9.05 15.65
C MET A 1 -9.60 -9.53 14.27
N ASP A 2 -10.45 -9.22 13.30
CA ASP A 2 -10.27 -9.65 11.92
C ASP A 2 -8.98 -9.04 11.36
N GLU A 3 -7.97 -9.88 11.16
CA GLU A 3 -6.63 -9.52 10.67
C GLU A 3 -6.65 -8.91 9.25
N ASN A 4 -7.82 -8.77 8.62
CA ASN A 4 -7.99 -8.23 7.28
C ASN A 4 -8.31 -6.73 7.22
N ASP A 5 -8.86 -6.16 8.30
CA ASP A 5 -9.32 -4.76 8.32
C ASP A 5 -8.21 -3.79 8.74
N PHE A 6 -7.24 -4.28 9.52
CA PHE A 6 -6.26 -3.45 10.22
C PHE A 6 -5.16 -2.84 9.31
N GLU A 7 -4.94 -3.38 8.11
CA GLU A 7 -3.82 -2.94 7.27
C GLU A 7 -4.19 -2.01 6.12
N GLY A 8 -5.44 -2.00 5.65
CA GLY A 8 -5.86 -1.11 4.56
C GLY A 8 -5.93 0.34 5.03
N THR A 9 -6.70 0.58 6.07
CA THR A 9 -6.95 1.93 6.62
C THR A 9 -5.66 2.54 7.18
N LEU A 10 -4.86 1.77 7.92
CA LEU A 10 -3.61 2.25 8.50
C LEU A 10 -2.60 2.72 7.44
N VAL A 11 -2.50 2.02 6.31
CA VAL A 11 -1.62 2.43 5.21
C VAL A 11 -2.08 3.76 4.63
N LEU A 12 -3.39 3.93 4.41
CA LEU A 12 -3.95 5.18 3.88
C LEU A 12 -3.77 6.34 4.85
N GLU A 13 -3.98 6.12 6.15
CA GLU A 13 -3.73 7.11 7.20
C GLU A 13 -2.25 7.54 7.20
N LYS A 14 -1.33 6.58 7.15
CA LYS A 14 0.11 6.84 7.10
C LYS A 14 0.54 7.59 5.85
N MET A 15 -0.08 7.31 4.70
CA MET A 15 0.15 8.07 3.46
C MET A 15 -0.40 9.49 3.54
N LEU A 16 -1.54 9.68 4.19
CA LEU A 16 -2.16 10.99 4.40
C LEU A 16 -1.33 11.86 5.35
N GLU A 17 -0.73 11.26 6.39
CA GLU A 17 0.20 11.96 7.31
C GLU A 17 1.44 12.55 6.62
N ILE A 18 1.87 11.95 5.50
CA ILE A 18 3.05 12.41 4.74
C ILE A 18 2.69 13.14 3.43
N ASP A 19 1.42 13.47 3.21
CA ASP A 19 0.92 14.12 1.98
C ASP A 19 1.31 13.33 0.70
N GLN A 20 1.31 12.00 0.79
CA GLN A 20 1.60 11.09 -0.34
C GLN A 20 0.43 10.20 -0.70
N LEU A 21 -0.78 10.51 -0.21
CA LEU A 21 -1.97 9.68 -0.47
C LEU A 21 -2.30 9.63 -1.97
N ASP A 22 -2.33 10.77 -2.65
CA ASP A 22 -2.54 10.82 -4.11
C ASP A 22 -1.44 10.06 -4.88
N ALA A 23 -0.18 10.26 -4.50
CA ALA A 23 0.95 9.57 -5.12
C ALA A 23 0.91 8.05 -4.90
N PHE A 24 0.35 7.60 -3.78
CA PHE A 24 0.14 6.20 -3.48
C PHE A 24 -0.95 5.61 -4.37
N TYR A 25 -2.11 6.28 -4.51
CA TYR A 25 -3.16 5.83 -5.42
C TYR A 25 -2.72 5.80 -6.88
N GLU A 26 -2.01 6.82 -7.35
CA GLU A 26 -1.44 6.84 -8.71
C GLU A 26 -0.51 5.63 -8.93
N ALA A 27 0.34 5.32 -7.95
CA ALA A 27 1.24 4.16 -8.04
C ALA A 27 0.50 2.81 -7.99
N ILE A 28 -0.67 2.73 -7.35
CA ILE A 28 -1.52 1.53 -7.36
C ILE A 28 -2.17 1.37 -8.73
N ASP A 29 -2.74 2.43 -9.29
CA ASP A 29 -3.43 2.40 -10.60
C ASP A 29 -2.47 2.12 -11.77
N ASP A 30 -1.21 2.56 -11.67
CA ASP A 30 -0.15 2.27 -12.64
C ASP A 30 0.54 0.91 -12.44
N ASP A 31 0.13 0.10 -11.45
CA ASP A 31 0.81 -1.14 -11.04
C ASP A 31 2.32 -0.94 -10.73
N ASP A 32 2.70 0.25 -10.24
CA ASP A 32 4.08 0.60 -9.90
C ASP A 32 4.45 0.10 -8.49
N PHE A 33 4.72 -1.20 -8.40
CA PHE A 33 5.18 -1.86 -7.17
C PHE A 33 6.43 -1.22 -6.55
N ALA A 34 7.31 -0.65 -7.36
CA ALA A 34 8.54 -0.02 -6.88
C ALA A 34 8.23 1.31 -6.17
N ARG A 35 7.35 2.11 -6.76
CA ARG A 35 6.90 3.39 -6.20
C ARG A 35 6.04 3.19 -4.97
N VAL A 36 5.09 2.24 -4.97
CA VAL A 36 4.31 1.87 -3.78
C VAL A 36 5.23 1.49 -2.62
N LYS A 37 6.22 0.62 -2.86
CA LYS A 37 7.19 0.23 -1.83
C LYS A 37 8.00 1.41 -1.29
N ALA A 38 8.41 2.34 -2.16
CA ALA A 38 9.17 3.51 -1.74
C ALA A 38 8.33 4.45 -0.87
N LEU A 39 7.06 4.68 -1.23
CA LEU A 39 6.11 5.49 -0.46
C LEU A 39 5.83 4.87 0.90
N MET A 40 5.58 3.57 0.95
CA MET A 40 5.35 2.86 2.22
C MET A 40 6.55 2.90 3.16
N LYS A 41 7.77 2.78 2.62
CA LYS A 41 9.00 2.97 3.42
C LYS A 41 9.14 4.39 3.96
N ARG A 42 8.77 5.41 3.18
CA ARG A 42 8.78 6.81 3.63
C ARG A 42 7.78 7.05 4.76
N ALA A 43 6.65 6.36 4.73
CA ALA A 43 5.65 6.41 5.80
C ALA A 43 6.00 5.52 7.01
N ASN A 44 7.22 4.97 7.07
CA ASN A 44 7.71 4.13 8.16
C ASN A 44 6.86 2.85 8.39
N LEU A 45 6.27 2.31 7.33
CA LEU A 45 5.53 1.05 7.41
C LEU A 45 6.47 -0.15 7.49
N ASP A 46 6.08 -1.14 8.28
CA ASP A 46 6.82 -2.38 8.45
C ASP A 46 6.87 -3.21 7.17
N HIS A 47 7.92 -4.03 7.09
CA HIS A 47 8.20 -4.88 5.93
C HIS A 47 7.07 -5.88 5.65
N GLU A 48 6.37 -6.34 6.70
CA GLU A 48 5.22 -7.25 6.59
C GLU A 48 4.04 -6.58 5.88
N THR A 49 3.66 -5.38 6.32
CA THR A 49 2.57 -4.60 5.71
C THR A 49 2.87 -4.22 4.27
N ILE A 50 4.12 -3.84 3.97
CA ILE A 50 4.57 -3.61 2.59
C ILE A 50 4.39 -4.88 1.75
N ALA A 51 4.84 -6.03 2.25
CA ALA A 51 4.71 -7.28 1.53
C ALA A 51 3.24 -7.66 1.30
N MET A 52 2.35 -7.40 2.27
CA MET A 52 0.94 -7.67 2.11
C MET A 52 0.28 -6.77 1.06
N VAL A 53 0.57 -5.47 1.05
CA VAL A 53 0.02 -4.54 0.05
C VAL A 53 0.48 -4.93 -1.36
N LEU A 54 1.77 -5.22 -1.55
CA LEU A 54 2.30 -5.67 -2.83
C LEU A 54 1.65 -7.00 -3.29
N LYS A 55 1.38 -7.91 -2.35
CA LYS A 55 0.66 -9.16 -2.64
C LYS A 55 -0.81 -8.92 -3.02
N LYS A 56 -1.47 -7.94 -2.39
CA LYS A 56 -2.84 -7.53 -2.74
C LYS A 56 -2.89 -6.88 -4.12
N MET A 57 -1.95 -6.00 -4.45
CA MET A 57 -1.81 -5.43 -5.81
C MET A 57 -1.64 -6.53 -6.86
N HIS A 58 -0.71 -7.46 -6.64
CA HIS A 58 -0.49 -8.57 -7.57
C HIS A 58 -1.72 -9.48 -7.73
N ARG A 59 -2.55 -9.63 -6.69
CA ARG A 59 -3.83 -10.36 -6.78
C ARG A 59 -4.93 -9.55 -7.49
N ALA A 60 -4.90 -8.22 -7.40
CA ALA A 60 -5.88 -7.35 -8.02
C ALA A 60 -5.71 -7.26 -9.54
N ASP A 61 -4.47 -7.32 -10.03
CA ASP A 61 -4.12 -7.45 -11.45
C ASP A 61 -4.56 -8.83 -12.03
N GLY A 62 -4.63 -9.85 -11.17
CA GLY A 62 -5.14 -11.17 -11.51
C GLY A 62 -6.66 -11.18 -11.73
N LYS A 63 -7.09 -11.04 -12.98
CA LYS A 63 -8.38 -11.59 -13.43
C LYS A 63 -8.42 -13.08 -13.09
N TYR A 64 -9.28 -13.43 -12.11
CA TYR A 64 -9.87 -14.75 -11.79
C TYR A 64 -9.02 -16.01 -11.97
#